data_AF-A0A2D5EP19-F1
#
_entry.id   AF-A0A2D5EP19-F1
#
_cell.length_a   1.000
_cell.length_b   1.000
_cell.length_c   1.000
_cell.angle_alpha   90.00
_cell.angle_beta   90.00
_cell.angle_gamma   90.00
#
_symmetry.space_group_name_H-M   'P 1'
#
loop_
_entity.id
_entity.type
_entity.pdbx_description
1 polymer ?
#
loop_
_entity_poly.entity_id
_entity_poly.type
_entity_poly.pdbx_seq_one_letter_code
_entity_poly.pdbx_strand_id
1 'polypeptide(L)'
;MRQGIFSLIFALLFSVGCSQCNEAEEEESASNETEATEATEAEDTPEPIEAIEPVDVNMDKVFLGRRLYHDPILSGDGTVSCASCHSLDHGGAEPRATSTGIGGQLGPINSPTVLNAHYNFRQFWDGRAEDLQDQAGGPVENPIEMGTTFPEAIERVQADEWYAERFAELYADEGITKETITDAIAEYERYLITPSPFDEYLAGNEEAISAEARRGYETFKEVGCTACHVGVNVGGTMYQKMGLVQDYFELRGGEITEADLGRFNVTGEESHRHLFKVPTLRNVADTAPYFHDGSQEDLAEAVRIMGQVQLGKELEDQQVSDIVAFLESLSGELPEHARLPEDEQPPSRATGDAADPAVEHPETGEAAEETLEEGCGPAARRG
;
A
#
# COMPACT_ATOMS: atom_id res chain seq x y z
N MET A 1 -60.33 48.04 39.34
CA MET A 1 -59.46 48.97 40.11
C MET A 1 -58.10 48.99 39.41
N ARG A 2 -57.50 50.17 39.15
CA ARG A 2 -56.41 50.43 38.17
C ARG A 2 -56.89 50.21 36.71
N GLN A 3 -56.88 51.17 35.75
CA GLN A 3 -55.87 52.17 35.31
C GLN A 3 -54.56 51.49 34.87
N GLY A 4 -53.95 51.70 33.70
CA GLY A 4 -54.21 52.57 32.53
C GLY A 4 -53.07 52.32 31.50
N ILE A 5 -52.96 52.94 30.31
CA ILE A 5 -53.68 53.99 29.57
C ILE A 5 -53.53 53.67 28.05
N PHE A 6 -54.45 54.15 27.20
CA PHE A 6 -54.34 54.14 25.73
C PHE A 6 -54.06 55.58 25.25
N SER A 7 -53.23 55.80 24.22
CA SER A 7 -53.20 57.09 23.50
C SER A 7 -52.70 56.97 22.06
N LEU A 8 -53.57 57.36 21.13
CA LEU A 8 -53.23 57.70 19.75
C LEU A 8 -52.50 59.04 19.71
N ILE A 9 -51.61 59.24 18.74
CA ILE A 9 -51.47 60.55 18.08
C ILE A 9 -51.47 60.33 16.57
N PHE A 10 -52.42 60.96 15.90
CA PHE A 10 -52.52 61.10 14.46
C PHE A 10 -52.59 62.61 14.20
N ALA A 11 -51.67 63.17 13.42
CA ALA A 11 -51.64 64.59 13.06
C ALA A 11 -51.11 64.76 11.63
N LEU A 12 -51.71 65.70 10.91
CA LEU A 12 -51.72 65.77 9.44
C LEU A 12 -51.67 67.27 9.03
N LEU A 13 -51.31 67.57 7.76
CA LEU A 13 -51.33 68.91 7.12
C LEU A 13 -50.13 69.82 7.52
N PHE A 14 -49.65 70.83 6.78
CA PHE A 14 -49.94 71.50 5.49
C PHE A 14 -48.58 71.92 4.83
N SER A 15 -48.39 72.29 3.55
CA SER A 15 -49.05 71.94 2.26
C SER A 15 -48.41 72.74 1.09
N VAL A 16 -48.54 72.25 -0.17
CA VAL A 16 -48.46 73.00 -1.45
C VAL A 16 -47.09 73.53 -1.94
N GLY A 17 -46.71 73.10 -3.16
CA GLY A 17 -45.71 73.72 -4.03
C GLY A 17 -45.79 73.10 -5.44
N CYS A 18 -46.19 73.87 -6.45
CA CYS A 18 -46.59 73.36 -7.77
C CYS A 18 -45.53 73.52 -8.87
N SER A 19 -45.40 72.47 -9.69
CA SER A 19 -45.39 72.49 -11.18
C SER A 19 -44.12 72.89 -11.97
N GLN A 20 -43.91 72.12 -13.06
CA GLN A 20 -43.04 72.36 -14.25
C GLN A 20 -41.51 72.46 -14.00
N CYS A 21 -40.58 71.91 -14.78
CA CYS A 21 -40.51 71.10 -16.03
C CYS A 21 -39.27 70.16 -15.87
N ASN A 22 -38.99 69.08 -16.62
CA ASN A 22 -39.60 68.30 -17.72
C ASN A 22 -38.83 66.93 -17.75
N GLU A 23 -38.99 65.93 -18.64
CA GLU A 23 -39.81 65.65 -19.84
C GLU A 23 -40.12 64.12 -19.87
N ALA A 24 -40.63 63.53 -20.96
CA ALA A 24 -40.83 62.07 -21.12
C ALA A 24 -40.78 61.61 -22.60
N GLU A 25 -40.94 60.29 -22.84
CA GLU A 25 -41.18 59.61 -24.14
C GLU A 25 -39.96 59.53 -25.10
N GLU A 26 -39.77 58.53 -25.99
CA GLU A 26 -40.08 57.07 -26.04
C GLU A 26 -39.08 56.46 -27.09
N GLU A 27 -39.04 55.19 -27.55
CA GLU A 27 -39.96 54.03 -27.57
C GLU A 27 -39.16 52.70 -27.70
N GLU A 28 -39.86 51.58 -27.96
CA GLU A 28 -39.43 50.33 -28.63
C GLU A 28 -38.74 49.16 -27.90
N SER A 29 -39.08 47.96 -28.37
CA SER A 29 -38.94 46.66 -27.71
C SER A 29 -38.08 45.68 -28.51
N ALA A 30 -37.33 44.81 -27.83
CA ALA A 30 -36.94 43.51 -28.39
C ALA A 30 -36.82 42.45 -27.29
N SER A 31 -37.27 41.24 -27.61
CA SER A 31 -37.18 40.05 -26.78
C SER A 31 -35.73 39.59 -26.57
N ASN A 32 -35.41 39.08 -25.38
CA ASN A 32 -34.64 37.84 -25.31
C ASN A 32 -35.09 37.01 -24.12
N GLU A 33 -35.37 35.74 -24.36
CA GLU A 33 -35.51 34.74 -23.30
C GLU A 33 -34.10 34.47 -22.77
N THR A 34 -33.88 34.68 -21.47
CA THR A 34 -32.69 34.19 -20.80
C THR A 34 -33.11 33.03 -19.92
N GLU A 35 -32.94 31.83 -20.47
CA GLU A 35 -33.06 30.56 -19.78
C GLU A 35 -32.21 30.60 -18.50
N ALA A 36 -32.86 30.42 -17.35
CA ALA A 36 -32.18 30.37 -16.06
C ALA A 36 -31.49 29.01 -15.94
N THR A 37 -30.29 28.89 -16.50
CA THR A 37 -29.36 27.82 -16.13
C THR A 37 -28.92 28.07 -14.69
N GLU A 38 -29.67 27.49 -13.75
CA GLU A 38 -29.26 27.30 -12.37
C GLU A 38 -28.07 26.34 -12.37
N ALA A 39 -26.89 26.87 -12.67
CA ALA A 39 -25.64 26.20 -12.43
C ALA A 39 -25.52 26.06 -10.92
N THR A 40 -25.85 24.87 -10.42
CA THR A 40 -25.51 24.47 -9.06
C THR A 40 -24.00 24.60 -8.92
N GLU A 41 -23.54 25.57 -8.13
CA GLU A 41 -22.23 25.45 -7.50
C GLU A 41 -22.26 24.11 -6.76
N ALA A 42 -21.53 23.12 -7.28
CA ALA A 42 -21.20 21.95 -6.48
C ALA A 42 -20.47 22.49 -5.25
N GLU A 43 -20.97 22.19 -4.06
CA GLU A 43 -20.24 22.58 -2.85
C GLU A 43 -18.85 21.93 -2.94
N ASP A 44 -17.82 22.78 -2.82
CA ASP A 44 -16.41 22.41 -2.94
C ASP A 44 -15.98 21.59 -1.71
N THR A 45 -16.53 20.38 -1.61
CA THR A 45 -16.15 19.38 -0.62
C THR A 45 -14.76 18.88 -1.00
N PRO A 46 -13.73 19.08 -0.15
CA PRO A 46 -12.37 18.72 -0.50
C PRO A 46 -12.27 17.21 -0.78
N GLU A 47 -11.74 16.88 -1.94
CA GLU A 47 -11.52 15.52 -2.42
C GLU A 47 -10.60 14.76 -1.44
N PRO A 48 -11.10 13.73 -0.71
CA PRO A 48 -10.37 13.15 0.42
C PRO A 48 -9.28 12.14 0.03
N ILE A 49 -9.19 11.73 -1.24
CA ILE A 49 -8.10 10.89 -1.76
C ILE A 49 -7.30 11.69 -2.78
N GLU A 50 -5.98 11.61 -2.67
CA GLU A 50 -5.04 12.29 -3.58
C GLU A 50 -4.47 11.28 -4.57
N ALA A 51 -4.27 11.71 -5.82
CA ALA A 51 -3.58 10.91 -6.83
C ALA A 51 -2.12 10.69 -6.44
N ILE A 52 -1.55 9.54 -6.79
CA ILE A 52 -0.11 9.29 -6.67
C ILE A 52 0.67 10.22 -7.60
N GLU A 53 1.66 10.90 -7.04
CA GLU A 53 2.70 11.62 -7.77
C GLU A 53 4.00 10.78 -7.82
N PRO A 54 4.81 10.84 -8.89
CA PRO A 54 6.08 10.11 -8.95
C PRO A 54 7.08 10.53 -7.86
N VAL A 55 7.80 9.56 -7.29
CA VAL A 55 8.87 9.78 -6.30
C VAL A 55 10.22 9.81 -7.01
N ASP A 56 11.03 10.84 -6.73
CA ASP A 56 12.42 10.91 -7.19
C ASP A 56 13.31 9.98 -6.36
N VAL A 57 14.09 9.14 -7.05
CA VAL A 57 14.96 8.09 -6.47
C VAL A 57 16.25 7.94 -7.28
N ASN A 58 17.32 7.53 -6.61
CA ASN A 58 18.58 7.16 -7.24
C ASN A 58 18.49 5.72 -7.78
N MET A 59 18.34 5.57 -9.10
CA MET A 59 18.18 4.26 -9.74
C MET A 59 19.35 3.28 -9.50
N ASP A 60 20.59 3.74 -9.33
CA ASP A 60 21.71 2.83 -9.03
C ASP A 60 21.59 2.24 -7.61
N LYS A 61 21.11 3.04 -6.64
CA LYS A 61 20.73 2.55 -5.31
C LYS A 61 19.50 1.65 -5.37
N VAL A 62 18.49 1.97 -6.19
CA VAL A 62 17.32 1.09 -6.42
C VAL A 62 17.77 -0.29 -6.90
N PHE A 63 18.74 -0.40 -7.82
CA PHE A 63 19.22 -1.70 -8.30
C PHE A 63 20.00 -2.47 -7.22
N LEU A 64 20.80 -1.80 -6.39
CA LEU A 64 21.44 -2.42 -5.22
C LEU A 64 20.40 -2.91 -4.20
N GLY A 65 19.43 -2.06 -3.84
CA GLY A 65 18.33 -2.39 -2.94
C GLY A 65 17.46 -3.53 -3.44
N ARG A 66 17.12 -3.52 -4.74
CA ARG A 66 16.39 -4.61 -5.41
C ARG A 66 17.10 -5.94 -5.25
N ARG A 67 18.43 -5.98 -5.42
CA ARG A 67 19.21 -7.20 -5.22
C ARG A 67 19.17 -7.65 -3.75
N LEU A 68 19.46 -6.76 -2.81
CA LEU A 68 19.40 -7.05 -1.36
C LEU A 68 18.04 -7.57 -0.90
N TYR A 69 16.96 -7.00 -1.43
CA TYR A 69 15.56 -7.38 -1.12
C TYR A 69 15.23 -8.82 -1.54
N HIS A 70 15.83 -9.31 -2.64
CA HIS A 70 15.60 -10.66 -3.15
C HIS A 70 16.65 -11.67 -2.66
N ASP A 71 17.81 -11.22 -2.18
CA ASP A 71 18.95 -12.05 -1.80
C ASP A 71 18.91 -12.49 -0.32
N PRO A 72 18.88 -13.80 -0.03
CA PRO A 72 18.91 -14.31 1.35
C PRO A 72 20.21 -14.05 2.12
N ILE A 73 21.20 -13.35 1.55
CA ILE A 73 22.50 -13.02 2.18
C ILE A 73 22.36 -12.33 3.55
N LEU A 74 21.22 -11.67 3.79
CA LEU A 74 20.90 -10.98 5.04
C LEU A 74 20.26 -11.88 6.11
N SER A 75 19.90 -13.15 5.83
CA SER A 75 19.42 -14.09 6.87
C SER A 75 20.53 -14.92 7.50
N GLY A 76 20.26 -15.44 8.71
CA GLY A 76 21.24 -16.21 9.48
C GLY A 76 21.69 -17.52 8.83
N ASP A 77 20.80 -18.14 8.04
CA ASP A 77 20.98 -19.45 7.39
C ASP A 77 20.99 -19.38 5.85
N GLY A 78 20.80 -18.19 5.26
CA GLY A 78 20.74 -17.99 3.82
C GLY A 78 19.46 -18.50 3.14
N THR A 79 18.33 -18.58 3.86
CA THR A 79 17.05 -19.10 3.34
C THR A 79 15.92 -18.07 3.20
N VAL A 80 16.02 -16.89 3.81
CA VAL A 80 14.94 -15.88 3.85
C VAL A 80 15.43 -14.54 3.29
N SER A 81 14.62 -13.92 2.44
CA SER A 81 14.78 -12.56 1.93
C SER A 81 13.51 -11.73 2.13
N CYS A 82 13.53 -10.42 1.92
CA CYS A 82 12.32 -9.58 1.98
C CYS A 82 11.25 -10.12 1.02
N ALA A 83 11.64 -10.50 -0.20
CA ALA A 83 10.77 -11.12 -1.20
C ALA A 83 10.11 -12.45 -0.77
N SER A 84 10.59 -13.11 0.29
CA SER A 84 10.00 -14.36 0.81
C SER A 84 8.64 -14.16 1.50
N CYS A 85 8.42 -12.96 2.05
CA CYS A 85 7.20 -12.54 2.76
C CYS A 85 6.48 -11.36 2.06
N HIS A 86 7.17 -10.65 1.18
CA HIS A 86 6.68 -9.49 0.44
C HIS A 86 6.90 -9.70 -1.07
N SER A 87 6.22 -10.69 -1.64
CA SER A 87 6.40 -11.05 -3.06
C SER A 87 5.68 -10.06 -3.98
N LEU A 88 6.38 -9.52 -4.97
CA LEU A 88 5.78 -8.66 -5.99
C LEU A 88 4.75 -9.38 -6.88
N ASP A 89 4.75 -10.72 -6.89
CA ASP A 89 3.75 -11.53 -7.60
C ASP A 89 2.46 -11.76 -6.76
N HIS A 90 2.46 -11.27 -5.52
CA HIS A 90 1.32 -11.28 -4.59
C HIS A 90 1.13 -9.88 -3.98
N GLY A 91 1.08 -8.85 -4.84
CA GLY A 91 0.79 -7.47 -4.45
C GLY A 91 1.82 -6.84 -3.50
N GLY A 92 3.06 -7.36 -3.43
CA GLY A 92 4.07 -6.94 -2.46
C GLY A 92 3.85 -7.49 -1.03
N ALA A 93 2.96 -8.47 -0.87
CA ALA A 93 2.59 -9.14 0.37
C ALA A 93 2.77 -10.67 0.22
N GLU A 94 2.00 -11.48 0.94
CA GLU A 94 1.95 -12.92 0.75
C GLU A 94 0.52 -13.49 0.90
N PRO A 95 0.18 -14.59 0.19
CA PRO A 95 -1.15 -15.20 0.24
C PRO A 95 -1.31 -16.12 1.46
N ARG A 96 -0.86 -15.68 2.64
CA ARG A 96 -0.88 -16.45 3.89
C ARG A 96 -1.34 -15.57 5.05
N ALA A 97 -1.99 -16.16 6.05
CA ALA A 97 -2.41 -15.44 7.25
C ALA A 97 -1.20 -14.84 8.00
N THR A 98 -0.11 -15.60 8.15
CA THR A 98 1.15 -15.10 8.72
C THR A 98 2.38 -15.67 8.01
N SER A 99 3.46 -14.90 8.05
CA SER A 99 4.73 -15.20 7.37
C SER A 99 5.46 -16.42 7.91
N THR A 100 6.20 -17.10 7.03
CA THR A 100 7.18 -18.13 7.41
C THR A 100 8.60 -17.57 7.29
N GLY A 101 9.30 -17.44 8.41
CA GLY A 101 10.70 -17.01 8.46
C GLY A 101 11.69 -18.14 8.76
N ILE A 102 12.85 -17.75 9.28
CA ILE A 102 14.04 -18.60 9.45
C ILE A 102 13.74 -19.90 10.18
N GLY A 103 14.24 -21.02 9.65
CA GLY A 103 13.99 -22.36 10.18
C GLY A 103 12.53 -22.85 10.06
N GLY A 104 11.69 -22.17 9.29
CA GLY A 104 10.27 -22.50 9.13
C GLY A 104 9.38 -22.00 10.29
N GLN A 105 9.84 -21.00 11.03
CA GLN A 105 9.07 -20.39 12.12
C GLN A 105 7.94 -19.52 11.57
N LEU A 106 6.78 -19.53 12.23
CA LEU A 106 5.64 -18.70 11.83
C LEU A 106 5.61 -17.38 12.62
N GLY A 107 5.41 -16.28 11.90
CA GLY A 107 5.15 -14.96 12.46
C GLY A 107 3.76 -14.85 13.11
N PRO A 108 3.54 -13.82 13.96
CA PRO A 108 2.25 -13.61 14.64
C PRO A 108 1.30 -12.66 13.88
N ILE A 109 1.70 -12.13 12.72
CA ILE A 109 0.99 -11.11 11.93
C ILE A 109 1.01 -11.42 10.44
N ASN A 110 0.04 -10.87 9.72
CA ASN A 110 0.04 -10.80 8.27
C ASN A 110 1.09 -9.79 7.76
N SER A 111 1.74 -10.15 6.65
CA SER A 111 2.74 -9.34 5.96
C SER A 111 2.04 -8.25 5.13
N PRO A 112 2.12 -6.95 5.52
CA PRO A 112 1.51 -5.89 4.74
C PRO A 112 2.28 -5.66 3.43
N THR A 113 1.63 -5.07 2.43
CA THR A 113 2.30 -4.73 1.17
C THR A 113 3.44 -3.71 1.35
N VAL A 114 4.55 -3.93 0.63
CA VAL A 114 5.60 -2.93 0.41
C VAL A 114 5.22 -1.87 -0.63
N LEU A 115 4.23 -2.15 -1.49
CA LEU A 115 3.83 -1.23 -2.55
C LEU A 115 3.22 0.04 -1.96
N ASN A 116 3.69 1.19 -2.43
CA ASN A 116 3.32 2.51 -1.89
C ASN A 116 3.65 2.69 -0.39
N ALA A 117 4.43 1.81 0.24
CA ALA A 117 4.71 1.87 1.68
C ALA A 117 5.49 3.13 2.08
N HIS A 118 6.20 3.75 1.13
CA HIS A 118 6.86 5.05 1.29
C HIS A 118 5.91 6.15 1.82
N TYR A 119 4.65 6.15 1.40
CA TYR A 119 3.67 7.18 1.82
C TYR A 119 3.07 6.93 3.21
N ASN A 120 3.41 5.83 3.88
CA ASN A 120 3.01 5.64 5.27
C ASN A 120 3.75 6.63 6.19
N PHE A 121 3.03 7.30 7.09
CA PHE A 121 3.65 8.18 8.09
C PHE A 121 4.56 7.45 9.11
N ARG A 122 4.37 6.13 9.25
CA ARG A 122 5.10 5.18 10.11
C ARG A 122 4.99 3.77 9.53
N GLN A 123 5.96 2.90 9.77
CA GLN A 123 5.94 1.53 9.25
C GLN A 123 5.53 0.48 10.30
N PHE A 124 5.19 -0.72 9.82
CA PHE A 124 4.48 -1.80 10.54
C PHE A 124 3.04 -1.47 10.99
N TRP A 125 2.29 -2.51 11.38
CA TRP A 125 0.90 -2.41 11.86
C TRP A 125 0.74 -1.59 13.15
N ASP A 126 1.75 -1.58 14.02
CA ASP A 126 1.78 -0.84 15.29
C ASP A 126 2.39 0.58 15.16
N GLY A 127 2.99 0.90 14.00
CA GLY A 127 3.72 2.13 13.74
C GLY A 127 4.96 2.32 14.62
N ARG A 128 5.71 1.23 14.84
CA ARG A 128 6.92 1.25 15.69
C ARG A 128 8.16 1.86 15.01
N ALA A 129 8.24 1.79 13.68
CA ALA A 129 9.37 2.33 12.91
C ALA A 129 9.02 3.68 12.26
N GLU A 130 9.97 4.61 12.24
CA GLU A 130 9.79 5.98 11.73
C GLU A 130 9.53 6.01 10.21
N ASP A 131 10.36 5.29 9.45
CA ASP A 131 10.34 5.24 7.99
C ASP A 131 10.77 3.85 7.47
N LEU A 132 10.98 3.72 6.16
CA LEU A 132 11.41 2.47 5.50
C LEU A 132 12.84 2.05 5.91
N GLN A 133 13.75 3.01 6.14
CA GLN A 133 15.14 2.70 6.48
C GLN A 133 15.24 2.14 7.90
N ASP A 134 14.45 2.68 8.83
CA ASP A 134 14.27 2.14 10.19
C ASP A 134 13.55 0.78 10.15
N GLN A 135 12.51 0.63 9.32
CA GLN A 135 11.77 -0.63 9.12
C GLN A 135 12.68 -1.78 8.65
N ALA A 136 13.50 -1.55 7.62
CA ALA A 136 14.36 -2.57 7.01
C ALA A 136 15.42 -3.11 7.98
N GLY A 137 15.74 -2.34 9.04
CA GLY A 137 16.60 -2.79 10.13
C GLY A 137 15.97 -3.83 11.07
N GLY A 138 14.64 -3.95 11.09
CA GLY A 138 13.92 -4.86 12.00
C GLY A 138 14.00 -6.35 11.61
N PRO A 139 13.60 -6.74 10.39
CA PRO A 139 13.53 -8.15 9.98
C PRO A 139 14.85 -8.93 10.09
N VAL A 140 15.97 -8.27 9.75
CA VAL A 140 17.33 -8.83 9.82
C VAL A 140 17.66 -9.35 11.22
N GLU A 141 17.28 -8.58 12.26
CA GLU A 141 17.59 -8.88 13.67
C GLU A 141 16.46 -9.64 14.40
N ASN A 142 15.31 -9.85 13.75
CA ASN A 142 14.20 -10.58 14.36
C ASN A 142 14.44 -12.11 14.29
N PRO A 143 14.53 -12.84 15.44
CA PRO A 143 14.84 -14.27 15.49
C PRO A 143 13.78 -15.21 14.85
N ILE A 144 12.59 -14.72 14.51
CA ILE A 144 11.56 -15.49 13.79
C ILE A 144 11.38 -15.06 12.33
N GLU A 145 12.07 -14.00 11.87
CA GLU A 145 12.04 -13.53 10.47
C GLU A 145 13.36 -13.93 9.77
N MET A 146 14.43 -13.13 9.87
CA MET A 146 15.71 -13.41 9.19
C MET A 146 16.82 -13.86 10.17
N GLY A 147 16.69 -13.56 11.47
CA GLY A 147 17.40 -14.22 12.57
C GLY A 147 18.94 -14.20 12.53
N THR A 148 19.55 -13.05 12.23
CA THR A 148 21.01 -12.84 12.39
C THR A 148 21.27 -11.51 13.11
N THR A 149 22.51 -11.05 13.14
CA THR A 149 22.86 -9.70 13.61
C THR A 149 23.48 -8.90 12.46
N PHE A 150 23.36 -7.57 12.48
CA PHE A 150 23.97 -6.76 11.41
C PHE A 150 25.48 -6.99 11.23
N PRO A 151 26.32 -7.17 12.27
CA PRO A 151 27.72 -7.54 12.10
C PRO A 151 27.92 -8.81 11.26
N GLU A 152 27.15 -9.87 11.52
CA GLU A 152 27.22 -11.13 10.75
C GLU A 152 26.72 -10.95 9.31
N ALA A 153 25.62 -10.20 9.11
CA ALA A 153 25.10 -9.88 7.78
C ALA A 153 26.11 -9.05 6.96
N ILE A 154 26.73 -8.04 7.58
CA ILE A 154 27.75 -7.20 6.97
C ILE A 154 28.99 -8.02 6.60
N GLU A 155 29.44 -8.97 7.43
CA GLU A 155 30.55 -9.88 7.07
C GLU A 155 30.24 -10.70 5.81
N ARG A 156 28.99 -11.18 5.64
CA ARG A 156 28.57 -11.89 4.43
C ARG A 156 28.54 -10.97 3.21
N VAL A 157 27.95 -9.78 3.33
CA VAL A 157 27.83 -8.78 2.25
C VAL A 157 29.20 -8.24 1.83
N GLN A 158 30.15 -8.06 2.76
CA GLN A 158 31.53 -7.66 2.47
C GLN A 158 32.37 -8.76 1.78
N ALA A 159 32.00 -10.04 1.97
CA ALA A 159 32.70 -11.17 1.36
C ALA A 159 32.21 -11.49 -0.08
N ASP A 160 31.10 -10.90 -0.52
CA ASP A 160 30.56 -11.05 -1.87
C ASP A 160 31.13 -9.95 -2.79
N GLU A 161 31.84 -10.36 -3.84
CA GLU A 161 32.58 -9.44 -4.73
C GLU A 161 31.64 -8.42 -5.41
N TRP A 162 30.42 -8.81 -5.78
CA TRP A 162 29.46 -7.92 -6.45
C TRP A 162 28.99 -6.82 -5.49
N TYR A 163 28.66 -7.17 -4.24
CA TYR A 163 28.28 -6.17 -3.24
C TYR A 163 29.47 -5.29 -2.85
N ALA A 164 30.66 -5.87 -2.66
CA ALA A 164 31.87 -5.11 -2.32
C ALA A 164 32.18 -4.03 -3.38
N GLU A 165 32.09 -4.35 -4.67
CA GLU A 165 32.25 -3.39 -5.76
C GLU A 165 31.10 -2.35 -5.78
N ARG A 166 29.84 -2.79 -5.71
CA ARG A 166 28.69 -1.88 -5.83
C ARG A 166 28.57 -0.90 -4.65
N PHE A 167 28.86 -1.33 -3.43
CA PHE A 167 28.91 -0.43 -2.28
C PHE A 167 30.10 0.53 -2.34
N ALA A 168 31.26 0.11 -2.85
CA ALA A 168 32.41 1.00 -3.05
C ALA A 168 32.15 2.09 -4.11
N GLU A 169 31.26 1.84 -5.08
CA GLU A 169 30.79 2.83 -6.04
C GLU A 169 29.77 3.81 -5.43
N LEU A 170 28.75 3.30 -4.72
CA LEU A 170 27.59 4.09 -4.28
C LEU A 170 27.72 4.73 -2.89
N TYR A 171 28.60 4.20 -2.03
CA TYR A 171 28.81 4.61 -0.64
C TYR A 171 30.32 4.66 -0.32
N ALA A 172 31.08 5.36 -1.18
CA ALA A 172 32.54 5.34 -1.14
C ALA A 172 33.16 5.89 0.17
N ASP A 173 32.45 6.78 0.88
CA ASP A 173 32.90 7.38 2.14
C ASP A 173 32.40 6.60 3.37
N GLU A 174 31.23 5.96 3.29
CA GLU A 174 30.56 5.25 4.39
C GLU A 174 30.86 3.74 4.43
N GLY A 175 30.99 3.11 3.27
CA GLY A 175 31.18 1.67 3.11
C GLY A 175 29.93 0.82 3.35
N ILE A 176 30.14 -0.47 3.67
CA ILE A 176 29.06 -1.43 3.95
C ILE A 176 28.74 -1.40 5.45
N THR A 177 27.62 -0.79 5.82
CA THR A 177 27.15 -0.65 7.20
C THR A 177 25.66 -1.01 7.31
N LYS A 178 25.09 -1.01 8.52
CA LYS A 178 23.64 -1.20 8.72
C LYS A 178 22.88 -0.11 7.96
N GLU A 179 23.33 1.13 8.10
CA GLU A 179 22.73 2.33 7.55
C GLU A 179 22.75 2.33 6.01
N THR A 180 23.86 1.94 5.36
CA THR A 180 23.94 1.91 3.89
C THR A 180 23.20 0.72 3.28
N ILE A 181 23.14 -0.43 3.97
CA ILE A 181 22.29 -1.56 3.57
C ILE A 181 20.82 -1.18 3.62
N THR A 182 20.34 -0.59 4.73
CA THR A 182 18.92 -0.21 4.86
C THR A 182 18.56 1.00 4.00
N ASP A 183 19.48 1.93 3.74
CA ASP A 183 19.29 3.04 2.78
C ASP A 183 19.04 2.51 1.36
N ALA A 184 19.84 1.54 0.89
CA ALA A 184 19.64 0.96 -0.43
C ALA A 184 18.30 0.21 -0.55
N ILE A 185 17.93 -0.58 0.47
CA ILE A 185 16.63 -1.29 0.52
C ILE A 185 15.47 -0.28 0.52
N ALA A 186 15.54 0.74 1.38
CA ALA A 186 14.52 1.77 1.47
C ALA A 186 14.39 2.59 0.17
N GLU A 187 15.47 2.84 -0.56
CA GLU A 187 15.43 3.51 -1.87
C GLU A 187 14.75 2.63 -2.94
N TYR A 188 14.97 1.32 -2.90
CA TYR A 188 14.20 0.38 -3.73
C TYR A 188 12.71 0.35 -3.35
N GLU A 189 12.36 0.32 -2.06
CA GLU A 189 10.95 0.37 -1.62
C GLU A 189 10.29 1.73 -1.92
N ARG A 190 11.04 2.83 -1.90
CA ARG A 190 10.63 4.15 -2.39
C ARG A 190 10.32 4.16 -3.89
N TYR A 191 10.96 3.28 -4.66
CA TYR A 191 10.68 3.10 -6.08
C TYR A 191 9.41 2.27 -6.36
N LEU A 192 8.95 1.42 -5.42
CA LEU A 192 7.77 0.56 -5.57
C LEU A 192 6.43 1.32 -5.47
N ILE A 193 6.29 2.36 -6.27
CA ILE A 193 5.11 3.20 -6.41
C ILE A 193 4.24 2.66 -7.54
N THR A 194 2.95 2.49 -7.28
CA THR A 194 2.00 1.84 -8.18
C THR A 194 0.77 2.73 -8.41
N PRO A 195 0.85 3.70 -9.35
CA PRO A 195 -0.32 4.43 -9.82
C PRO A 195 -1.34 3.46 -10.42
N SER A 196 -2.62 3.78 -10.24
CA SER A 196 -3.78 2.93 -10.54
C SER A 196 -4.78 3.65 -11.45
N PRO A 197 -5.76 2.94 -12.04
CA PRO A 197 -6.83 3.57 -12.81
C PRO A 197 -7.63 4.62 -12.00
N PHE A 198 -7.69 4.50 -10.67
CA PHE A 198 -8.28 5.53 -9.82
C PHE A 198 -7.49 6.85 -9.80
N ASP A 199 -6.17 6.82 -9.98
CA ASP A 199 -5.35 8.04 -10.06
C ASP A 199 -5.59 8.79 -11.38
N GLU A 200 -5.82 8.07 -12.49
CA GLU A 200 -6.29 8.67 -13.74
C GLU A 200 -7.70 9.28 -13.60
N TYR A 201 -8.60 8.62 -12.87
CA TYR A 201 -9.92 9.15 -12.56
C TYR A 201 -9.84 10.47 -11.78
N LEU A 202 -9.00 10.54 -10.75
CA LEU A 202 -8.74 11.78 -10.00
C LEU A 202 -8.09 12.87 -10.87
N ALA A 203 -7.30 12.49 -11.88
CA ALA A 203 -6.77 13.41 -12.89
C ALA A 203 -7.80 13.88 -13.94
N GLY A 204 -9.05 13.43 -13.85
CA GLY A 204 -10.17 13.84 -14.71
C GLY A 204 -10.54 12.86 -15.83
N ASN A 205 -9.92 11.68 -15.89
CA ASN A 205 -10.31 10.62 -16.83
C ASN A 205 -11.49 9.80 -16.27
N GLU A 206 -12.72 10.29 -16.43
CA GLU A 206 -13.94 9.60 -15.97
C GLU A 206 -14.11 8.16 -16.49
N GLU A 207 -13.48 7.81 -17.61
CA GLU A 207 -13.55 6.48 -18.23
C GLU A 207 -12.46 5.51 -17.72
N ALA A 208 -11.51 5.96 -16.90
CA ALA A 208 -10.46 5.11 -16.31
C ALA A 208 -11.03 4.02 -15.38
N ILE A 209 -12.16 4.30 -14.73
CA ILE A 209 -12.83 3.37 -13.80
C ILE A 209 -14.29 3.10 -14.21
N SER A 210 -14.82 1.96 -13.80
CA SER A 210 -16.18 1.53 -14.13
C SER A 210 -17.25 2.44 -13.48
N ALA A 211 -18.49 2.34 -13.98
CA ALA A 211 -19.62 3.01 -13.34
C ALA A 211 -19.88 2.44 -11.91
N GLU A 212 -19.55 1.16 -11.71
CA GLU A 212 -19.58 0.45 -10.43
C GLU A 212 -18.57 1.06 -9.47
N ALA A 213 -17.30 1.20 -9.88
CA ALA A 213 -16.24 1.81 -9.08
C ALA A 213 -16.55 3.27 -8.71
N ARG A 214 -17.15 4.06 -9.62
CA ARG A 214 -17.60 5.43 -9.31
C ARG A 214 -18.68 5.47 -8.23
N ARG A 215 -19.72 4.62 -8.32
CA ARG A 215 -20.70 4.46 -7.23
C ARG A 215 -20.06 3.96 -5.95
N GLY A 216 -19.06 3.09 -6.07
CA GLY A 216 -18.26 2.58 -4.96
C GLY A 216 -17.54 3.67 -4.22
N TYR A 217 -16.93 4.60 -4.95
CA TYR A 217 -16.21 5.72 -4.35
C TYR A 217 -17.14 6.71 -3.64
N GLU A 218 -18.28 7.05 -4.26
CA GLU A 218 -19.30 7.86 -3.59
C GLU A 218 -19.85 7.15 -2.34
N THR A 219 -20.14 5.84 -2.43
CA THR A 219 -20.59 5.04 -1.28
C THR A 219 -19.52 5.03 -0.17
N PHE A 220 -18.24 4.86 -0.50
CA PHE A 220 -17.11 4.87 0.44
C PHE A 220 -16.99 6.21 1.20
N LYS A 221 -17.22 7.33 0.52
CA LYS A 221 -17.34 8.67 1.12
C LYS A 221 -18.59 8.77 2.02
N GLU A 222 -19.78 8.44 1.50
CA GLU A 222 -21.06 8.56 2.20
C GLU A 222 -21.16 7.69 3.47
N VAL A 223 -20.60 6.46 3.44
CA VAL A 223 -20.59 5.61 4.63
C VAL A 223 -19.57 6.10 5.67
N GLY A 224 -18.55 6.85 5.26
CA GLY A 224 -17.58 7.49 6.15
C GLY A 224 -16.25 6.77 6.28
N CYS A 225 -15.87 5.90 5.32
CA CYS A 225 -14.55 5.25 5.32
C CYS A 225 -13.41 6.28 5.20
N THR A 226 -13.66 7.40 4.51
CA THR A 226 -12.79 8.57 4.41
C THR A 226 -12.66 9.38 5.72
N ALA A 227 -13.18 8.90 6.84
CA ALA A 227 -12.76 9.39 8.16
C ALA A 227 -11.37 8.88 8.56
N CYS A 228 -10.88 7.81 7.93
CA CYS A 228 -9.61 7.12 8.26
C CYS A 228 -8.76 6.84 7.01
N HIS A 229 -9.40 6.44 5.91
CA HIS A 229 -8.74 6.08 4.65
C HIS A 229 -8.74 7.27 3.69
N VAL A 230 -7.67 8.07 3.77
CA VAL A 230 -7.55 9.39 3.11
C VAL A 230 -6.13 9.65 2.59
N GLY A 231 -6.00 10.70 1.80
CA GLY A 231 -4.74 11.18 1.23
C GLY A 231 -4.15 10.24 0.19
N VAL A 232 -2.89 10.49 -0.20
CA VAL A 232 -2.23 9.79 -1.31
C VAL A 232 -2.23 8.27 -1.20
N ASN A 233 -2.25 7.68 0.01
CA ASN A 233 -2.19 6.22 0.21
C ASN A 233 -3.51 5.58 0.66
N VAL A 234 -4.64 6.31 0.60
CA VAL A 234 -5.97 5.82 1.01
C VAL A 234 -5.96 5.20 2.42
N GLY A 235 -5.28 5.88 3.35
CA GLY A 235 -4.84 5.33 4.62
C GLY A 235 -3.35 5.61 4.84
N GLY A 236 -2.72 4.94 5.81
CA GLY A 236 -1.30 5.15 6.12
C GLY A 236 -0.96 6.53 6.71
N THR A 237 -1.95 7.29 7.20
CA THR A 237 -1.78 8.67 7.72
C THR A 237 -1.96 8.81 9.23
N MET A 238 -2.56 7.82 9.89
CA MET A 238 -2.93 7.91 11.31
C MET A 238 -3.02 6.54 12.01
N TYR A 239 -3.16 6.58 13.34
CA TYR A 239 -3.58 5.43 14.15
C TYR A 239 -5.08 5.46 14.37
N GLN A 240 -5.72 4.30 14.34
CA GLN A 240 -7.11 4.13 14.76
C GLN A 240 -7.30 2.87 15.59
N LYS A 241 -8.32 2.89 16.45
CA LYS A 241 -8.70 1.69 17.21
C LYS A 241 -9.42 0.71 16.29
N MET A 242 -8.97 -0.54 16.26
CA MET A 242 -9.72 -1.65 15.68
C MET A 242 -10.89 -2.00 16.61
N GLY A 243 -12.10 -1.94 16.10
CA GLY A 243 -13.32 -1.96 16.92
C GLY A 243 -13.57 -0.63 17.63
N LEU A 244 -13.72 0.44 16.84
CA LEU A 244 -14.02 1.79 17.36
C LEU A 244 -15.47 1.91 17.89
N VAL A 245 -16.43 1.24 17.24
CA VAL A 245 -17.86 1.31 17.55
C VAL A 245 -18.42 -0.02 18.09
N GLN A 246 -18.00 -1.15 17.51
CA GLN A 246 -18.28 -2.49 18.04
C GLN A 246 -16.97 -3.25 18.27
N ASP A 247 -16.94 -4.20 19.20
CA ASP A 247 -15.70 -4.93 19.52
C ASP A 247 -15.33 -5.92 18.40
N TYR A 248 -14.27 -5.60 17.65
CA TYR A 248 -13.76 -6.46 16.58
C TYR A 248 -13.26 -7.82 17.10
N PHE A 249 -12.67 -7.87 18.29
CA PHE A 249 -12.07 -9.10 18.80
C PHE A 249 -13.13 -10.03 19.40
N GLU A 250 -14.24 -9.48 19.91
CA GLU A 250 -15.44 -10.28 20.20
C GLU A 250 -16.06 -10.85 18.91
N LEU A 251 -16.15 -10.05 17.84
CA LEU A 251 -16.71 -10.47 16.54
C LEU A 251 -15.85 -11.54 15.84
N ARG A 252 -14.53 -11.31 15.74
CA ARG A 252 -13.54 -12.28 15.22
C ARG A 252 -13.51 -13.54 16.09
N GLY A 253 -13.65 -13.38 17.40
CA GLY A 253 -13.40 -14.43 18.38
C GLY A 253 -11.94 -14.84 18.45
N GLY A 254 -11.71 -16.06 18.95
CA GLY A 254 -10.37 -16.58 19.26
C GLY A 254 -9.81 -16.03 20.57
N GLU A 255 -8.55 -16.38 20.86
CA GLU A 255 -7.82 -15.80 22.00
C GLU A 255 -7.17 -14.48 21.58
N ILE A 256 -7.09 -13.52 22.52
CA ILE A 256 -6.34 -12.28 22.31
C ILE A 256 -4.85 -12.59 22.35
N THR A 257 -4.14 -12.32 21.26
CA THR A 257 -2.70 -12.51 21.12
C THR A 257 -1.91 -11.25 21.50
N GLU A 258 -0.57 -11.33 21.51
CA GLU A 258 0.28 -10.14 21.65
C GLU A 258 0.13 -9.20 20.44
N ALA A 259 0.01 -9.75 19.22
CA ALA A 259 -0.20 -8.97 17.99
C ALA A 259 -1.47 -8.11 18.05
N ASP A 260 -2.55 -8.64 18.63
CA ASP A 260 -3.82 -7.94 18.80
C ASP A 260 -3.73 -6.65 19.61
N LEU A 261 -2.71 -6.51 20.46
CA LEU A 261 -2.55 -5.33 21.32
C LEU A 261 -2.12 -4.09 20.52
N GLY A 262 -1.55 -4.27 19.33
CA GLY A 262 -1.13 -3.20 18.43
C GLY A 262 -0.14 -2.24 19.08
N ARG A 263 -0.42 -0.93 18.97
CA ARG A 263 0.43 0.16 19.46
C ARG A 263 0.67 0.16 20.97
N PHE A 264 -0.11 -0.57 21.76
CA PHE A 264 0.19 -0.84 23.16
C PHE A 264 1.57 -1.50 23.34
N ASN A 265 1.99 -2.40 22.43
CA ASN A 265 3.29 -3.07 22.51
C ASN A 265 4.47 -2.10 22.37
N VAL A 266 4.26 -0.95 21.73
CA VAL A 266 5.27 0.10 21.53
C VAL A 266 5.31 1.08 22.70
N THR A 267 4.15 1.41 23.27
CA THR A 267 4.02 2.54 24.22
C THR A 267 3.75 2.14 25.67
N GLY A 268 3.20 0.94 25.90
CA GLY A 268 2.71 0.50 27.21
C GLY A 268 1.49 1.28 27.73
N GLU A 269 0.91 2.18 26.94
CA GLU A 269 -0.25 3.00 27.34
C GLU A 269 -1.55 2.28 27.04
N GLU A 270 -2.39 2.05 28.06
CA GLU A 270 -3.66 1.33 27.94
C GLU A 270 -4.61 1.95 26.88
N SER A 271 -4.56 3.27 26.71
CA SER A 271 -5.30 4.01 25.67
C SER A 271 -4.88 3.67 24.23
N HIS A 272 -3.73 3.01 24.04
CA HIS A 272 -3.24 2.54 22.75
C HIS A 272 -3.49 1.03 22.52
N ARG A 273 -4.20 0.34 23.43
CA ARG A 273 -4.59 -1.05 23.22
C ARG A 273 -5.54 -1.16 22.03
N HIS A 274 -5.21 -2.07 21.12
CA HIS A 274 -5.91 -2.29 19.86
C HIS A 274 -5.89 -1.08 18.91
N LEU A 275 -4.96 -0.13 19.08
CA LEU A 275 -4.70 0.90 18.07
C LEU A 275 -3.69 0.36 17.06
N PHE A 276 -4.01 0.50 15.78
CA PHE A 276 -3.16 0.13 14.66
C PHE A 276 -2.97 1.31 13.73
N LYS A 277 -1.88 1.32 12.96
CA LYS A 277 -1.76 2.17 11.79
C LYS A 277 -2.88 1.78 10.82
N VAL A 278 -3.67 2.75 10.37
CA VAL A 278 -4.63 2.52 9.28
C VAL A 278 -3.85 2.03 8.05
N PRO A 279 -4.13 0.83 7.50
CA PRO A 279 -3.39 0.33 6.35
C PRO A 279 -3.68 1.17 5.10
N THR A 280 -2.78 1.11 4.12
CA THR A 280 -3.11 1.53 2.75
C THR A 280 -4.19 0.63 2.18
N LEU A 281 -5.05 1.18 1.31
CA LEU A 281 -5.97 0.38 0.49
C LEU A 281 -5.53 0.27 -0.97
N ARG A 282 -4.36 0.81 -1.33
CA ARG A 282 -3.80 0.61 -2.68
C ARG A 282 -3.33 -0.83 -2.84
N ASN A 283 -3.66 -1.42 -3.98
CA ASN A 283 -3.47 -2.84 -4.27
C ASN A 283 -4.19 -3.80 -3.31
N VAL A 284 -5.19 -3.35 -2.53
CA VAL A 284 -5.82 -4.19 -1.50
C VAL A 284 -6.49 -5.45 -2.09
N ALA A 285 -6.99 -5.38 -3.33
CA ALA A 285 -7.56 -6.54 -4.01
C ALA A 285 -6.55 -7.68 -4.27
N ASP A 286 -5.24 -7.38 -4.26
CA ASP A 286 -4.15 -8.32 -4.56
C ASP A 286 -3.44 -8.83 -3.29
N THR A 287 -3.83 -8.37 -2.10
CA THR A 287 -3.10 -8.61 -0.83
C THR A 287 -3.94 -9.37 0.21
N ALA A 288 -4.81 -10.28 -0.22
CA ALA A 288 -5.50 -11.20 0.69
C ALA A 288 -4.50 -12.17 1.36
N PRO A 289 -4.68 -12.57 2.63
CA PRO A 289 -5.80 -12.24 3.51
C PRO A 289 -5.63 -10.91 4.29
N TYR A 290 -6.73 -10.42 4.84
CA TYR A 290 -6.90 -9.08 5.41
C TYR A 290 -6.79 -9.05 6.94
N PHE A 291 -6.61 -7.81 7.44
CA PHE A 291 -6.34 -7.45 8.84
C PHE A 291 -4.96 -7.87 9.35
N HIS A 292 -4.59 -7.39 10.54
CA HIS A 292 -3.22 -7.52 11.08
C HIS A 292 -2.79 -8.95 11.36
N ASP A 293 -3.75 -9.87 11.50
CA ASP A 293 -3.60 -11.30 11.76
C ASP A 293 -3.94 -12.18 10.55
N GLY A 294 -4.34 -11.57 9.42
CA GLY A 294 -4.73 -12.30 8.21
C GLY A 294 -5.98 -13.17 8.40
N SER A 295 -6.87 -12.82 9.33
CA SER A 295 -8.00 -13.69 9.71
C SER A 295 -9.16 -13.71 8.72
N GLN A 296 -9.13 -12.88 7.67
CA GLN A 296 -10.21 -12.78 6.68
C GLN A 296 -9.67 -12.97 5.25
N GLU A 297 -10.23 -13.93 4.51
CA GLU A 297 -9.80 -14.23 3.13
C GLU A 297 -10.57 -13.39 2.08
N ASP A 298 -11.80 -12.94 2.38
CA ASP A 298 -12.68 -12.28 1.42
C ASP A 298 -12.76 -10.75 1.62
N LEU A 299 -12.59 -9.99 0.54
CA LEU A 299 -12.57 -8.52 0.59
C LEU A 299 -13.95 -7.93 0.88
N ALA A 300 -15.01 -8.54 0.36
CA ALA A 300 -16.38 -8.07 0.59
C ALA A 300 -16.80 -8.30 2.05
N GLU A 301 -16.34 -9.37 2.69
CA GLU A 301 -16.53 -9.59 4.12
C GLU A 301 -15.63 -8.67 4.96
N ALA A 302 -14.40 -8.38 4.54
CA ALA A 302 -13.55 -7.39 5.19
C ALA A 302 -14.21 -5.98 5.19
N VAL A 303 -14.86 -5.59 4.08
CA VAL A 303 -15.65 -4.34 3.98
C VAL A 303 -16.88 -4.36 4.90
N ARG A 304 -17.60 -5.48 4.99
CA ARG A 304 -18.74 -5.63 5.93
C ARG A 304 -18.31 -5.47 7.38
N ILE A 305 -17.25 -6.19 7.77
CA ILE A 305 -16.66 -6.11 9.12
C ILE A 305 -16.26 -4.66 9.41
N MET A 306 -15.59 -3.95 8.49
CA MET A 306 -15.23 -2.55 8.67
C MET A 306 -16.44 -1.63 8.86
N GLY A 307 -17.50 -1.80 8.06
CA GLY A 307 -18.77 -1.10 8.25
C GLY A 307 -19.34 -1.32 9.65
N GLN A 308 -19.36 -2.57 10.12
CA GLN A 308 -19.90 -2.92 11.43
C GLN A 308 -19.04 -2.38 12.58
N VAL A 309 -17.74 -2.68 12.62
CA VAL A 309 -16.88 -2.46 13.80
C VAL A 309 -16.34 -1.04 13.90
N GLN A 310 -16.11 -0.36 12.77
CA GLN A 310 -15.61 1.03 12.75
C GLN A 310 -16.73 2.07 12.66
N LEU A 311 -17.85 1.76 12.00
CA LEU A 311 -18.90 2.74 11.71
C LEU A 311 -20.27 2.40 12.34
N GLY A 312 -20.45 1.18 12.86
CA GLY A 312 -21.74 0.73 13.40
C GLY A 312 -22.82 0.54 12.32
N LYS A 313 -22.42 0.28 11.08
CA LYS A 313 -23.30 0.19 9.90
C LYS A 313 -23.29 -1.22 9.32
N GLU A 314 -24.48 -1.82 9.21
CA GLU A 314 -24.71 -2.96 8.33
C GLU A 314 -24.82 -2.43 6.89
N LEU A 315 -23.91 -2.85 6.01
CA LEU A 315 -23.88 -2.41 4.61
C LEU A 315 -24.73 -3.33 3.73
N GLU A 316 -25.51 -2.76 2.80
CA GLU A 316 -26.27 -3.54 1.83
C GLU A 316 -25.34 -4.22 0.81
N ASP A 317 -25.73 -5.38 0.27
CA ASP A 317 -24.90 -6.14 -0.68
C ASP A 317 -24.45 -5.32 -1.90
N GLN A 318 -25.30 -4.41 -2.39
CA GLN A 318 -24.96 -3.50 -3.48
C GLN A 318 -23.91 -2.46 -3.07
N GLN A 319 -24.03 -1.90 -1.85
CA GLN A 319 -23.04 -0.95 -1.32
C GLN A 319 -21.67 -1.62 -1.19
N VAL A 320 -21.63 -2.86 -0.69
CA VAL A 320 -20.37 -3.59 -0.59
C VAL A 320 -19.82 -3.96 -1.96
N SER A 321 -20.65 -4.42 -2.88
CA SER A 321 -20.19 -4.76 -4.24
C SER A 321 -19.65 -3.53 -4.98
N ASP A 322 -20.29 -2.37 -4.84
CA ASP A 322 -19.81 -1.13 -5.43
C ASP A 322 -18.51 -0.68 -4.74
N ILE A 323 -18.41 -0.71 -3.39
CA ILE A 323 -17.15 -0.41 -2.67
C ILE A 323 -16.01 -1.34 -3.10
N VAL A 324 -16.26 -2.65 -3.26
CA VAL A 324 -15.24 -3.60 -3.72
C VAL A 324 -14.76 -3.23 -5.13
N ALA A 325 -15.66 -2.87 -6.05
CA ALA A 325 -15.26 -2.39 -7.39
C ALA A 325 -14.43 -1.09 -7.35
N PHE A 326 -14.66 -0.22 -6.35
CA PHE A 326 -13.77 0.92 -6.09
C PHE A 326 -12.39 0.46 -5.57
N LEU A 327 -12.33 -0.46 -4.61
CA LEU A 327 -11.07 -0.97 -4.06
C LEU A 327 -10.24 -1.73 -5.11
N GLU A 328 -10.88 -2.45 -6.03
CA GLU A 328 -10.24 -3.08 -7.21
C GLU A 328 -9.62 -2.02 -8.14
N SER A 329 -10.21 -0.82 -8.25
CA SER A 329 -9.64 0.28 -9.05
C SER A 329 -8.41 0.95 -8.42
N LEU A 330 -8.07 0.61 -7.17
CA LEU A 330 -6.84 1.05 -6.47
C LEU A 330 -5.65 0.11 -6.69
N SER A 331 -5.81 -0.98 -7.46
CA SER A 331 -4.70 -1.83 -7.90
C SER A 331 -3.96 -1.17 -9.05
N GLY A 332 -2.65 -0.95 -8.87
CA GLY A 332 -1.78 -0.24 -9.79
C GLY A 332 -0.75 -1.15 -10.47
N GLU A 333 -0.15 -0.65 -11.54
CA GLU A 333 0.92 -1.38 -12.23
C GLU A 333 2.27 -1.19 -11.52
N LEU A 334 3.05 -2.28 -11.42
CA LEU A 334 4.43 -2.22 -10.94
C LEU A 334 5.30 -1.40 -11.90
N PRO A 335 6.21 -0.55 -11.40
CA PRO A 335 7.09 0.22 -12.26
C PRO A 335 8.05 -0.69 -13.03
N GLU A 336 8.56 -0.20 -14.16
CA GLU A 336 9.58 -0.90 -14.95
C GLU A 336 10.76 -1.28 -14.05
N HIS A 337 11.39 -2.43 -14.27
CA HIS A 337 12.51 -2.92 -13.43
C HIS A 337 12.20 -3.17 -11.94
N ALA A 338 10.95 -3.11 -11.45
CA ALA A 338 10.62 -3.48 -10.07
C ALA A 338 11.06 -4.91 -9.71
N ARG A 339 10.78 -5.88 -10.60
CA ARG A 339 11.24 -7.27 -10.46
C ARG A 339 12.73 -7.40 -10.77
N LEU A 340 13.42 -8.27 -10.04
CA LEU A 340 14.80 -8.66 -10.34
C LEU A 340 14.84 -9.57 -11.58
N PRO A 341 15.61 -9.25 -12.65
CA PRO A 341 15.74 -10.11 -13.83
C PRO A 341 16.25 -11.52 -13.51
N GLU A 342 15.89 -12.51 -14.34
CA GLU A 342 16.32 -13.91 -14.17
C GLU A 342 17.85 -14.08 -14.24
N ASP A 343 18.52 -13.29 -15.09
CA ASP A 343 19.97 -13.27 -15.26
C ASP A 343 20.71 -12.44 -14.19
N GLU A 344 19.98 -11.67 -13.38
CA GLU A 344 20.51 -10.93 -12.24
C GLU A 344 20.27 -11.63 -10.88
N GLN A 345 19.65 -12.81 -10.85
CA GLN A 345 19.33 -13.50 -9.59
C GLN A 345 20.59 -13.73 -8.72
N PRO A 346 20.49 -13.59 -7.39
CA PRO A 346 21.60 -13.90 -6.49
C PRO A 346 21.88 -15.41 -6.45
N PRO A 347 23.12 -15.84 -6.18
CA PRO A 347 23.44 -17.25 -6.00
C PRO A 347 22.73 -17.79 -4.74
N SER A 348 22.51 -19.11 -4.70
CA SER A 348 21.98 -19.76 -3.50
C SER A 348 22.87 -19.50 -2.28
N ARG A 349 22.28 -19.02 -1.18
CA ARG A 349 22.98 -18.70 0.07
C ARG A 349 22.82 -19.78 1.15
N ALA A 350 21.93 -20.74 0.94
CA ALA A 350 21.57 -21.73 1.95
C ALA A 350 22.78 -22.61 2.34
N THR A 351 23.18 -22.58 3.62
CA THR A 351 24.30 -23.38 4.12
C THR A 351 23.93 -24.86 4.24
N GLY A 352 23.82 -25.55 3.11
CA GLY A 352 23.42 -26.95 2.99
C GLY A 352 23.96 -27.62 1.73
N ASP A 353 23.97 -26.91 0.59
CA ASP A 353 24.59 -27.37 -0.66
C ASP A 353 25.91 -26.65 -0.93
N ALA A 354 26.96 -27.09 -0.24
CA ALA A 354 28.34 -26.78 -0.60
C ALA A 354 28.79 -27.61 -1.83
N ALA A 355 28.05 -27.51 -2.93
CA ALA A 355 28.47 -27.95 -4.27
C ALA A 355 27.51 -27.46 -5.38
N ASP A 356 27.96 -26.52 -6.19
CA ASP A 356 27.82 -26.68 -7.64
C ASP A 356 29.21 -26.42 -8.26
N PRO A 357 29.85 -27.41 -8.92
CA PRO A 357 31.20 -27.26 -9.45
C PRO A 357 31.22 -26.35 -10.69
N ALA A 358 32.40 -25.81 -10.97
CA ALA A 358 32.69 -24.90 -12.08
C ALA A 358 31.91 -25.21 -13.39
N VAL A 359 31.21 -24.20 -13.89
CA VAL A 359 30.69 -24.16 -15.26
C VAL A 359 31.88 -24.05 -16.21
N GLU A 360 32.34 -25.19 -16.75
CA GLU A 360 33.31 -25.19 -17.85
C GLU A 360 32.63 -24.67 -19.13
N HIS A 361 33.15 -23.57 -19.67
CA HIS A 361 32.77 -23.11 -21.01
C HIS A 361 33.26 -24.09 -22.08
N PRO A 362 32.46 -24.38 -23.13
CA PRO A 362 32.88 -25.25 -24.20
C PRO A 362 33.78 -24.49 -25.20
N GLU A 363 35.09 -24.74 -25.15
CA GLU A 363 35.98 -24.38 -26.26
C GLU A 363 35.88 -25.38 -27.43
N THR A 364 36.16 -24.86 -28.62
CA THR A 364 35.94 -25.51 -29.92
C THR A 364 37.07 -26.49 -30.31
N GLY A 365 36.75 -27.57 -31.05
CA GLY A 365 37.77 -28.48 -31.58
C GLY A 365 37.21 -29.57 -32.51
N GLU A 366 37.71 -29.63 -33.74
CA GLU A 366 37.10 -30.33 -34.90
C GLU A 366 37.82 -31.65 -35.27
N ALA A 367 37.06 -32.64 -35.79
CA ALA A 367 37.49 -33.83 -36.59
C ALA A 367 38.45 -34.85 -35.91
N ALA A 368 38.55 -36.14 -36.28
CA ALA A 368 37.79 -37.13 -37.08
C ALA A 368 37.95 -38.50 -36.33
N GLU A 369 37.58 -39.71 -36.75
CA GLU A 369 37.35 -40.32 -38.06
C GLU A 369 36.57 -41.65 -37.88
N GLU A 370 35.95 -42.08 -38.96
CA GLU A 370 35.32 -43.37 -39.28
C GLU A 370 35.84 -44.66 -38.57
N THR A 371 34.92 -45.54 -38.14
CA THR A 371 34.94 -46.97 -38.54
C THR A 371 33.59 -47.66 -38.28
N LEU A 372 33.25 -48.59 -39.17
CA LEU A 372 31.98 -49.32 -39.23
C LEU A 372 32.09 -50.73 -38.60
N GLU A 373 30.94 -51.42 -38.62
CA GLU A 373 30.76 -52.86 -38.77
C GLU A 373 30.51 -53.80 -37.55
N GLU A 374 29.32 -54.43 -37.64
CA GLU A 374 28.93 -55.81 -37.27
C GLU A 374 28.74 -56.25 -35.79
N GLY A 375 27.56 -56.84 -35.52
CA GLY A 375 27.21 -57.47 -34.24
C GLY A 375 25.75 -57.92 -34.11
N CYS A 376 25.38 -59.02 -34.78
CA CYS A 376 24.01 -59.56 -34.78
C CYS A 376 23.57 -60.13 -33.39
N GLY A 377 22.25 -60.16 -33.12
CA GLY A 377 21.63 -60.65 -31.87
C GLY A 377 21.60 -62.19 -31.70
N PRO A 378 20.61 -62.82 -31.01
CA PRO A 378 19.30 -62.30 -30.57
C PRO A 378 18.88 -62.68 -29.12
N ALA A 379 17.62 -62.40 -28.79
CA ALA A 379 16.98 -62.62 -27.47
C ALA A 379 16.67 -64.08 -27.10
N ALA A 380 16.55 -64.35 -25.80
CA ALA A 380 15.69 -65.41 -25.25
C ALA A 380 15.19 -65.10 -23.82
N ARG A 381 13.90 -65.36 -23.55
CA ARG A 381 13.33 -65.37 -22.18
C ARG A 381 13.45 -66.77 -21.57
N ARG A 382 13.59 -66.85 -20.24
CA ARG A 382 12.91 -67.74 -19.26
C ARG A 382 13.85 -68.11 -18.11
N GLY A 383 13.31 -68.08 -16.89
CA GLY A 383 13.98 -68.34 -15.62
C GLY A 383 13.12 -67.75 -14.51
#